data_AF-A0A1I0AUN5-F1
#
_entry.id   AF-A0A1I0AUN5-F1
#
_cell.length_a   1.000
_cell.length_b   1.000
_cell.length_c   1.000
_cell.angle_alpha   90.00
_cell.angle_beta   90.00
_cell.angle_gamma   90.00
#
_symmetry.space_group_name_H-M   'P 1'
#
loop_
_entity.id
_entity.type
_entity.pdbx_description
1 polymer ?
#
loop_
_entity_poly.entity_id
_entity_poly.type
_entity_poly.pdbx_seq_one_letter_code
_entity_poly.pdbx_strand_id
1 'polypeptide(L)'
;MEKEESSQFKIKRKDVIWSVKLFTLFTILAFVFSISVYVVAFFFSQPESVSAVLISTAQAATSEVDVVNEAIISTSDAATSKVEFGARYIGPLYSVFFFNIIAIFVTSIGAGAITYSHRIVFKELILRSQHPFYSKISCNMEKLSSPFFSFVQKVALHIYPDIKKYDVDEKNDSSNSIWKHCGYTGEDYRAIASVLPLIFPVMTLFLNGLIAGTILAFFVFNGILWGIQTAGFAGIVLGADFAFIYYFASILPHGIIELPAIFIATSIAYRFSRIHSEEIIKGRLFEAEKEEDLKEDIRRIEDITGAYLRSRYLLKIFSIAIIMLHVAAYIEIRLTPKIAGYVIDLMGLLISRTLI
;
A
#
# COMPACT_ATOMS: atom_id res chain seq x y z
N MET A 1 9.44 -19.71 -29.53
CA MET A 1 8.43 -18.75 -29.04
C MET A 1 8.25 -18.77 -27.52
N GLU A 2 8.04 -19.89 -26.82
CA GLU A 2 7.83 -19.88 -25.34
C GLU A 2 8.95 -19.24 -24.48
N LYS A 3 10.22 -19.26 -24.93
CA LYS A 3 11.34 -18.68 -24.16
C LYS A 3 11.35 -17.14 -24.16
N GLU A 4 10.76 -16.49 -25.17
CA GLU A 4 10.78 -15.03 -25.31
C GLU A 4 9.73 -14.37 -24.41
N GLU A 5 8.50 -14.90 -24.35
CA GLU A 5 7.42 -14.41 -23.47
C GLU A 5 7.83 -14.42 -21.99
N SER A 6 8.52 -15.47 -21.54
CA SER A 6 9.04 -15.56 -20.17
C SER A 6 10.12 -14.52 -19.85
N SER A 7 10.81 -13.97 -20.85
CA SER A 7 11.92 -13.04 -20.64
C SER A 7 11.43 -11.61 -20.37
N GLN A 8 10.28 -11.24 -20.94
CA GLN A 8 9.75 -9.88 -20.90
C GLN A 8 9.34 -9.47 -19.48
N PHE A 9 8.69 -10.38 -18.74
CA PHE A 9 8.18 -10.15 -17.39
C PHE A 9 9.24 -10.29 -16.27
N LYS A 10 10.50 -10.58 -16.61
CA LYS A 10 11.57 -10.67 -15.60
C LYS A 10 11.78 -9.32 -14.91
N ILE A 11 11.85 -9.37 -13.57
CA ILE A 11 12.10 -8.20 -12.73
C ILE A 11 13.50 -7.69 -13.02
N LYS A 12 13.65 -6.37 -13.13
CA LYS A 12 14.93 -5.67 -13.23
C LYS A 12 15.24 -4.97 -11.92
N ARG A 13 16.53 -4.69 -11.69
CA ARG A 13 16.99 -3.96 -10.48
C ARG A 13 16.23 -2.66 -10.23
N LYS A 14 15.92 -1.91 -11.30
CA LYS A 14 15.16 -0.66 -11.22
C LYS A 14 13.75 -0.83 -10.67
N ASP A 15 13.13 -1.98 -10.90
CA ASP A 15 11.76 -2.27 -10.46
C ASP A 15 11.75 -2.50 -8.93
N VAL A 16 12.76 -3.23 -8.42
CA VAL A 16 12.97 -3.40 -6.97
C VAL A 16 13.29 -2.09 -6.28
N ILE A 17 14.18 -1.27 -6.86
CA ILE A 17 14.52 0.05 -6.30
C ILE A 17 13.27 0.94 -6.24
N TRP A 18 12.39 0.87 -7.24
CA TRP A 18 11.14 1.63 -7.24
C TRP A 18 10.25 1.20 -6.06
N SER A 19 10.04 -0.11 -5.87
CA SER A 19 9.23 -0.61 -4.75
C SER A 19 9.79 -0.19 -3.39
N VAL A 20 11.11 -0.31 -3.19
CA VAL A 20 11.76 0.09 -1.93
C VAL A 20 11.62 1.58 -1.69
N LYS A 21 11.92 2.42 -2.70
CA LYS A 21 11.80 3.89 -2.57
C LYS A 21 10.39 4.32 -2.20
N LEU A 22 9.39 3.74 -2.86
CA LEU A 22 7.99 4.10 -2.63
C LEU A 22 7.52 3.64 -1.24
N PHE A 23 7.90 2.44 -0.83
CA PHE A 23 7.66 1.96 0.55
C PHE A 23 8.29 2.89 1.58
N THR A 24 9.58 3.19 1.46
CA THR A 24 10.30 4.07 2.39
C THR A 24 9.66 5.46 2.46
N LEU A 25 9.25 6.02 1.32
CA LEU A 25 8.54 7.30 1.28
C LEU A 25 7.25 7.24 2.11
N PHE A 26 6.41 6.23 1.90
CA PHE A 26 5.17 6.07 2.65
C PHE A 26 5.40 5.82 4.14
N THR A 27 6.41 5.03 4.50
CA THR A 27 6.80 4.81 5.90
C THR A 27 7.23 6.12 6.59
N ILE A 28 8.06 6.94 5.92
CA ILE A 28 8.50 8.23 6.48
C ILE A 28 7.31 9.18 6.63
N LEU A 29 6.46 9.30 5.61
CA LEU A 29 5.29 10.17 5.66
C LEU A 29 4.34 9.75 6.79
N ALA A 30 4.07 8.45 6.92
CA ALA A 30 3.25 7.90 7.99
C ALA A 30 3.87 8.20 9.37
N PHE A 31 5.17 7.93 9.52
CA PHE A 31 5.88 8.17 10.77
C PHE A 31 5.80 9.64 11.21
N VAL A 32 6.13 10.58 10.31
CA VAL A 32 6.11 12.02 10.61
C VAL A 32 4.69 12.47 10.96
N PHE A 33 3.69 12.01 10.20
CA PHE A 33 2.30 12.33 10.47
C PHE A 33 1.84 11.78 11.83
N SER A 34 2.12 10.51 12.13
CA SER A 34 1.75 9.86 13.38
C SER A 34 2.42 10.51 14.59
N ILE A 35 3.72 10.79 14.54
CA ILE A 35 4.42 11.54 15.60
C ILE A 35 3.78 12.91 15.80
N SER A 36 3.47 13.63 14.73
CA SER A 36 2.82 14.95 14.82
C SER A 36 1.46 14.84 15.52
N VAL A 37 0.65 13.85 15.16
CA VAL A 37 -0.64 13.57 15.80
C VAL A 37 -0.46 13.20 17.28
N TYR A 38 0.48 12.32 17.62
CA TYR A 38 0.74 11.92 19.02
C TYR A 38 1.21 13.09 19.88
N VAL A 39 2.09 13.94 19.36
CA VAL A 39 2.55 15.15 20.05
C VAL A 39 1.40 16.11 20.29
N VAL A 40 0.58 16.37 19.26
CA VAL A 40 -0.60 17.23 19.39
C VAL A 40 -1.59 16.67 20.40
N ALA A 41 -1.89 15.37 20.34
CA ALA A 41 -2.77 14.70 21.28
C ALA A 41 -2.26 14.80 22.72
N PHE A 42 -0.94 14.63 22.93
CA PHE A 42 -0.31 14.77 24.24
C PHE A 42 -0.40 16.20 24.79
N PHE A 43 -0.24 17.23 23.95
CA PHE A 43 -0.39 18.61 24.40
C PHE A 43 -1.85 18.95 24.75
N PHE A 44 -2.82 18.43 23.99
CA PHE A 44 -4.24 18.63 24.30
C PHE A 44 -4.73 17.79 25.47
N SER A 45 -4.05 16.68 25.81
CA SER A 45 -4.37 15.87 26.98
C SER A 45 -3.78 16.43 28.26
N GLN A 46 -2.81 17.35 28.21
CA GLN A 46 -2.35 18.05 29.41
C GLN A 46 -3.38 19.12 29.79
N PRO A 47 -4.04 19.02 30.96
CA PRO A 47 -4.96 20.06 31.38
C PRO A 47 -4.18 21.37 31.57
N GLU A 48 -4.64 22.46 30.95
CA GLU A 48 -4.19 23.79 31.32
C GLU A 48 -4.39 23.99 32.83
N SER A 49 -3.28 24.14 33.56
CA SER A 49 -3.20 24.77 34.87
C SER A 49 -4.41 24.61 35.80
N VAL A 50 -4.46 23.55 36.60
CA VAL A 50 -5.12 23.62 37.91
C VAL A 50 -4.05 23.54 38.98
N SER A 51 -3.66 24.73 39.42
CA SER A 51 -3.06 25.00 40.71
C SER A 51 -3.53 24.04 41.80
N ALA A 52 -2.56 23.39 42.44
CA ALA A 52 -2.57 23.00 43.84
C ALA A 52 -3.76 22.17 44.34
N VAL A 53 -3.91 20.92 43.90
CA VAL A 53 -4.34 19.86 44.83
C VAL A 53 -3.57 18.57 44.55
N LEU A 54 -2.91 18.14 45.60
CA LEU A 54 -2.22 16.87 45.81
C LEU A 54 -3.10 15.67 45.40
N ILE A 55 -3.07 15.26 44.13
CA ILE A 55 -3.58 13.96 43.69
C ILE A 55 -2.38 13.19 43.16
N SER A 56 -2.20 11.98 43.68
CA SER A 56 -1.06 11.08 43.45
C SER A 56 -0.66 11.05 41.98
N THR A 57 0.54 11.56 41.70
CA THR A 57 1.20 11.62 40.39
C THR A 57 1.39 10.26 39.71
N ALA A 58 1.09 9.15 40.39
CA ALA A 58 1.07 7.82 39.80
C ALA A 58 -0.28 7.44 39.16
N GLN A 59 -1.40 8.05 39.57
CA GLN A 59 -2.75 7.58 39.22
C GLN A 59 -3.41 8.39 38.10
N ALA A 60 -3.07 9.67 37.97
CA ALA A 60 -3.46 10.52 36.84
C ALA A 60 -2.58 10.27 35.60
N ALA A 61 -1.29 9.99 35.80
CA ALA A 61 -0.39 9.57 34.74
C ALA A 61 -0.79 8.21 34.15
N THR A 62 -1.31 7.28 34.96
CA THR A 62 -1.87 6.02 34.43
C THR A 62 -3.13 6.25 33.61
N SER A 63 -4.09 7.07 34.06
CA SER A 63 -5.35 7.25 33.33
C SER A 63 -5.24 8.01 32.00
N GLU A 64 -4.28 8.93 31.86
CA GLU A 64 -4.05 9.66 30.61
C GLU A 64 -3.13 8.89 29.65
N VAL A 65 -2.16 8.14 30.19
CA VAL A 65 -1.44 7.11 29.43
C VAL A 65 -2.42 6.04 28.96
N ASP A 66 -3.45 5.72 29.74
CA ASP A 66 -4.48 4.73 29.36
C ASP A 66 -5.28 5.16 28.14
N VAL A 67 -5.68 6.43 27.98
CA VAL A 67 -6.43 6.91 26.78
C VAL A 67 -5.56 6.89 25.52
N VAL A 68 -4.29 7.29 25.65
CA VAL A 68 -3.31 7.21 24.55
C VAL A 68 -3.02 5.75 24.25
N ASN A 69 -2.81 4.90 25.25
CA ASN A 69 -2.73 3.45 25.14
C ASN A 69 -3.98 2.86 24.52
N GLU A 70 -5.19 3.37 24.78
CA GLU A 70 -6.43 2.80 24.26
C GLU A 70 -6.58 3.10 22.76
N ALA A 71 -6.24 4.31 22.31
CA ALA A 71 -6.18 4.64 20.88
C ALA A 71 -5.07 3.86 20.16
N ILE A 72 -3.97 3.59 20.86
CA ILE A 72 -2.82 2.81 20.40
C ILE A 72 -3.13 1.32 20.33
N ILE A 73 -3.72 0.75 21.38
CA ILE A 73 -4.15 -0.63 21.50
C ILE A 73 -5.26 -0.83 20.48
N SER A 74 -6.19 0.11 20.33
CA SER A 74 -7.18 0.12 19.24
C SER A 74 -6.56 0.10 17.83
N THR A 75 -5.48 0.84 17.58
CA THR A 75 -4.82 0.87 16.26
C THR A 75 -3.96 -0.38 16.02
N SER A 76 -3.26 -0.86 17.06
CA SER A 76 -2.50 -2.10 17.07
C SER A 76 -3.43 -3.30 16.92
N ASP A 77 -4.51 -3.36 17.70
CA ASP A 77 -5.62 -4.30 17.63
C ASP A 77 -6.36 -4.18 16.30
N ALA A 78 -6.53 -3.01 15.70
CA ALA A 78 -7.07 -2.91 14.35
C ALA A 78 -6.11 -3.52 13.30
N ALA A 79 -4.81 -3.39 13.50
CA ALA A 79 -3.79 -4.00 12.65
C ALA A 79 -3.66 -5.52 12.88
N THR A 80 -3.74 -5.99 14.12
CA THR A 80 -3.63 -7.40 14.51
C THR A 80 -4.95 -8.15 14.49
N SER A 81 -6.12 -7.48 14.58
CA SER A 81 -7.45 -8.12 14.62
C SER A 81 -7.75 -8.95 13.39
N LYS A 82 -7.17 -8.59 12.23
CA LYS A 82 -7.25 -9.43 11.01
C LYS A 82 -6.59 -10.78 11.25
N VAL A 83 -5.39 -10.76 11.84
CA VAL A 83 -4.63 -11.95 12.22
C VAL A 83 -5.30 -12.66 13.40
N GLU A 84 -5.82 -11.93 14.38
CA GLU A 84 -6.42 -12.46 15.60
C GLU A 84 -7.77 -13.16 15.34
N PHE A 85 -8.62 -12.59 14.48
CA PHE A 85 -9.86 -13.23 14.05
C PHE A 85 -9.57 -14.53 13.31
N GLY A 86 -8.60 -14.54 12.39
CA GLY A 86 -8.17 -15.77 11.72
C GLY A 86 -7.52 -16.77 12.70
N ALA A 87 -6.72 -16.29 13.64
CA ALA A 87 -6.00 -17.10 14.62
C ALA A 87 -6.95 -17.88 15.55
N ARG A 88 -8.16 -17.35 15.81
CA ARG A 88 -9.21 -18.05 16.57
C ARG A 88 -9.69 -19.33 15.90
N TYR A 89 -9.56 -19.46 14.58
CA TYR A 89 -10.06 -20.61 13.82
C TYR A 89 -8.96 -21.54 13.31
N ILE A 90 -7.79 -21.00 12.94
CA ILE A 90 -6.72 -21.76 12.28
C ILE A 90 -5.36 -21.67 13.01
N GLY A 91 -5.30 -20.96 14.14
CA GLY A 91 -4.08 -20.70 14.90
C GLY A 91 -3.26 -19.53 14.35
N PRO A 92 -2.46 -18.83 15.18
CA PRO A 92 -1.71 -17.63 14.77
C PRO A 92 -0.79 -17.83 13.56
N LEU A 93 -0.14 -18.99 13.46
CA LEU A 93 0.84 -19.30 12.41
C LEU A 93 0.22 -19.37 11.04
N TYR A 94 -0.90 -20.07 10.95
CA TYR A 94 -1.60 -20.20 9.70
C TYR A 94 -2.32 -18.90 9.35
N SER A 95 -2.79 -18.13 10.34
CA SER A 95 -3.43 -16.84 10.11
C SER A 95 -2.49 -15.84 9.43
N VAL A 96 -1.31 -15.57 10.01
CA VAL A 96 -0.29 -14.70 9.42
C VAL A 96 0.09 -15.18 8.02
N PHE A 97 0.38 -16.48 7.91
CA PHE A 97 0.78 -17.10 6.65
C PHE A 97 -0.27 -16.93 5.53
N PHE A 98 -1.55 -17.20 5.81
CA PHE A 98 -2.61 -17.09 4.80
C PHE A 98 -2.88 -15.64 4.38
N PHE A 99 -2.90 -14.69 5.33
CA PHE A 99 -3.12 -13.28 4.98
C PHE A 99 -1.98 -12.72 4.13
N ASN A 100 -0.73 -13.07 4.43
CA ASN A 100 0.42 -12.62 3.65
C ASN A 100 0.46 -13.26 2.25
N ILE A 101 0.03 -14.52 2.12
CA ILE A 101 -0.14 -15.16 0.80
C ILE A 101 -1.21 -14.43 -0.02
N ILE A 102 -2.37 -14.18 0.59
CA ILE A 102 -3.47 -13.47 -0.08
C ILE A 102 -3.00 -12.10 -0.54
N ALA A 103 -2.28 -11.36 0.31
CA ALA A 103 -1.73 -10.05 -0.03
C ALA A 103 -0.80 -10.14 -1.26
N ILE A 104 0.19 -11.04 -1.25
CA ILE A 104 1.11 -11.23 -2.39
C ILE A 104 0.37 -11.63 -3.66
N PHE A 105 -0.63 -12.50 -3.54
CA PHE A 105 -1.45 -12.96 -4.66
C PHE A 105 -2.27 -11.81 -5.25
N VAL A 106 -2.97 -11.05 -4.41
CA VAL A 106 -3.75 -9.88 -4.81
C VAL A 106 -2.86 -8.82 -5.44
N THR A 107 -1.67 -8.54 -4.89
CA THR A 107 -0.74 -7.57 -5.48
C THR A 107 -0.28 -7.99 -6.87
N SER A 108 0.14 -9.24 -7.02
CA SER A 108 0.81 -9.72 -8.24
C SER A 108 -0.20 -10.05 -9.34
N ILE A 109 -1.28 -10.76 -9.02
CA ILE A 109 -2.34 -11.12 -9.99
C ILE A 109 -3.35 -10.00 -10.16
N GLY A 110 -3.69 -9.25 -9.10
CA GLY A 110 -4.66 -8.16 -9.17
C GLY A 110 -4.26 -7.08 -10.16
N ALA A 111 -2.95 -6.79 -10.30
CA ALA A 111 -2.43 -5.90 -11.32
C ALA A 111 -2.79 -6.34 -12.75
N GLY A 112 -2.83 -7.65 -13.03
CA GLY A 112 -3.31 -8.19 -14.29
C GLY A 112 -4.83 -8.29 -14.36
N ALA A 113 -5.47 -8.78 -13.30
CA ALA A 113 -6.92 -8.97 -13.29
C ALA A 113 -7.71 -7.66 -13.47
N ILE A 114 -7.19 -6.54 -12.96
CA ILE A 114 -7.85 -5.23 -13.11
C ILE A 114 -7.92 -4.77 -14.57
N THR A 115 -7.05 -5.25 -15.46
CA THR A 115 -7.08 -4.87 -16.87
C THR A 115 -8.30 -5.46 -17.58
N TYR A 116 -8.92 -6.52 -17.05
CA TYR A 116 -10.20 -7.02 -17.57
C TYR A 116 -11.35 -6.03 -17.34
N SER A 117 -11.17 -5.00 -16.51
CA SER A 117 -12.13 -3.90 -16.42
C SER A 117 -12.29 -3.15 -17.74
N HIS A 118 -11.30 -3.16 -18.65
CA HIS A 118 -11.43 -2.57 -19.98
C HIS A 118 -12.62 -3.17 -20.76
N ARG A 119 -12.87 -4.47 -20.61
CA ARG A 119 -14.02 -5.14 -21.21
C ARG A 119 -15.35 -4.72 -20.60
N ILE A 120 -15.36 -4.39 -19.31
CA ILE A 120 -16.55 -3.88 -18.61
C ILE A 120 -16.85 -2.47 -19.12
N VAL A 121 -15.83 -1.60 -19.16
CA VAL A 121 -15.97 -0.24 -19.69
C VAL A 121 -16.45 -0.25 -21.14
N PHE A 122 -15.90 -1.13 -21.98
CA PHE A 122 -16.37 -1.26 -23.36
C PHE A 122 -17.84 -1.65 -23.49
N LYS A 123 -18.31 -2.61 -22.70
CA LYS A 123 -19.73 -2.96 -22.66
C LYS A 123 -20.59 -1.79 -22.16
N GLU A 124 -20.06 -1.02 -21.22
CA GLU A 124 -20.72 0.18 -20.72
C GLU A 124 -20.84 1.26 -21.81
N LEU A 125 -19.81 1.47 -22.63
CA LEU A 125 -19.85 2.39 -23.77
C LEU A 125 -20.98 2.01 -24.76
N ILE A 126 -21.10 0.73 -25.09
CA ILE A 126 -22.18 0.21 -25.95
C ILE A 126 -23.55 0.39 -25.29
N LEU A 127 -23.67 0.15 -23.98
CA LEU A 127 -24.92 0.35 -23.25
C LEU A 127 -25.37 1.82 -23.27
N ARG A 128 -24.42 2.75 -23.15
CA ARG A 128 -24.68 4.20 -23.15
C ARG A 128 -25.21 4.70 -24.50
N SER A 129 -24.71 4.16 -25.61
CA SER A 129 -25.20 4.53 -26.95
C SER A 129 -26.66 4.12 -27.18
N GLN A 130 -27.12 3.08 -26.47
CA GLN A 130 -28.50 2.56 -26.57
C GLN A 130 -29.46 3.21 -25.56
N HIS A 131 -28.96 3.81 -24.48
CA HIS A 131 -29.78 4.33 -23.38
C HIS A 131 -29.47 5.79 -23.01
N PRO A 132 -30.15 6.77 -23.63
CA PRO A 132 -29.86 8.19 -23.46
C PRO A 132 -30.02 8.72 -22.02
N PHE A 133 -31.02 8.21 -21.29
CA PHE A 133 -31.26 8.62 -19.91
C PHE A 133 -30.14 8.16 -18.97
N TYR A 134 -29.69 6.92 -19.13
CA TYR A 134 -28.55 6.37 -18.40
C TYR A 134 -27.26 7.11 -18.72
N SER A 135 -27.00 7.37 -20.02
CA SER A 135 -25.84 8.16 -20.46
C SER A 135 -25.78 9.54 -19.80
N LYS A 136 -26.93 10.25 -19.71
CA LYS A 136 -26.99 11.56 -19.05
C LYS A 136 -26.64 11.51 -17.57
N ILE A 137 -27.16 10.51 -16.84
CA ILE A 137 -26.85 10.33 -15.41
C ILE A 137 -25.36 10.00 -15.24
N SER A 138 -24.85 9.06 -16.03
CA SER A 138 -23.46 8.61 -15.92
C SER A 138 -22.46 9.72 -16.25
N CYS A 139 -22.70 10.48 -17.31
CA CYS A 139 -21.90 11.66 -17.67
C CYS A 139 -21.86 12.71 -16.54
N ASN A 140 -22.98 12.93 -15.86
CA ASN A 140 -23.01 13.85 -14.71
C ASN A 140 -22.19 13.32 -13.52
N MET A 141 -22.23 12.00 -13.25
CA MET A 141 -21.38 11.39 -12.23
C MET A 141 -19.90 11.50 -12.58
N GLU A 142 -19.54 11.34 -13.86
CA GLU A 142 -18.17 11.48 -14.34
C GLU A 142 -17.64 12.91 -14.20
N LYS A 143 -18.50 13.90 -14.46
CA LYS A 143 -18.19 15.31 -14.23
C LYS A 143 -17.95 15.61 -12.75
N LEU A 144 -18.74 15.00 -11.85
CA LEU A 144 -18.50 15.10 -10.40
C LEU A 144 -17.14 14.49 -10.00
N SER A 145 -16.68 13.44 -10.68
CA SER A 145 -15.36 12.83 -10.46
C SER A 145 -14.22 13.49 -11.26
N SER A 146 -14.47 14.59 -11.97
CA SER A 146 -13.45 15.32 -12.74
C SER A 146 -12.18 15.70 -11.94
N PRO A 147 -12.26 16.12 -10.66
CA PRO A 147 -11.04 16.40 -9.88
C PRO A 147 -10.14 15.17 -9.73
N PHE A 148 -10.74 14.00 -9.52
CA PHE A 148 -10.02 12.74 -9.41
C PHE A 148 -9.39 12.34 -10.75
N PHE A 149 -10.16 12.41 -11.84
CA PHE A 149 -9.63 12.11 -13.18
C PHE A 149 -8.48 13.06 -13.57
N SER A 150 -8.61 14.35 -13.25
CA SER A 150 -7.56 15.35 -13.47
C SER A 150 -6.28 15.03 -12.68
N PHE A 151 -6.41 14.53 -11.45
CA PHE A 151 -5.28 14.09 -10.66
C PHE A 151 -4.61 12.87 -11.29
N VAL A 152 -5.38 11.83 -11.63
CA VAL A 152 -4.87 10.61 -12.27
C VAL A 152 -4.18 10.93 -13.59
N GLN A 153 -4.76 11.82 -14.40
CA GLN A 153 -4.17 12.25 -15.67
C GLN A 153 -2.85 13.01 -15.45
N LYS A 154 -2.77 13.91 -14.45
CA LYS A 154 -1.50 14.58 -14.10
C LYS A 154 -0.43 13.58 -13.69
N VAL A 155 -0.80 12.56 -12.90
CA VAL A 155 0.12 11.48 -12.51
C VAL A 155 0.56 10.69 -13.74
N ALA A 156 -0.38 10.31 -14.62
CA ALA A 156 -0.08 9.59 -15.85
C ALA A 156 0.86 10.38 -16.77
N LEU A 157 0.62 11.68 -16.97
CA LEU A 157 1.47 12.57 -17.76
C LEU A 157 2.87 12.75 -17.15
N HIS A 158 2.98 12.76 -15.82
CA HIS A 158 4.28 12.84 -15.15
C HIS A 158 5.09 11.55 -15.33
N ILE A 159 4.42 10.39 -15.31
CA ILE A 159 5.07 9.09 -15.49
C ILE A 159 5.37 8.81 -16.98
N TYR A 160 4.48 9.23 -17.88
CA TYR A 160 4.52 8.99 -19.32
C TYR A 160 4.33 10.30 -20.09
N PRO A 161 5.40 11.09 -20.30
CA PRO A 161 5.33 12.41 -20.94
C PRO A 161 4.92 12.37 -22.43
N ASP A 162 4.93 11.18 -23.06
CA ASP A 162 4.54 10.98 -24.45
C ASP A 162 3.00 11.00 -24.67
N ILE A 163 2.20 11.00 -23.59
CA ILE A 163 0.74 11.19 -23.67
C ILE A 163 0.47 12.65 -24.02
N LYS A 164 -0.16 12.89 -25.17
CA LYS A 164 -0.59 14.25 -25.55
C LYS A 164 -1.86 14.62 -24.79
N LYS A 165 -1.85 15.80 -24.16
CA LYS A 165 -3.06 16.40 -23.60
C LYS A 165 -3.85 17.05 -24.75
N TYR A 166 -5.04 16.55 -25.03
CA TYR A 166 -6.00 17.22 -25.91
C TYR A 166 -7.03 17.93 -25.03
N ASP A 167 -7.49 19.11 -25.46
CA ASP A 167 -8.65 19.74 -24.82
C ASP A 167 -9.90 18.91 -25.10
N VAL A 168 -10.69 18.68 -24.04
CA VAL A 168 -11.90 17.84 -24.03
C VAL A 168 -12.93 18.29 -25.07
N ASP A 169 -12.87 19.56 -25.48
CA ASP A 169 -13.84 20.22 -26.36
C ASP A 169 -13.56 20.06 -27.87
N GLU A 170 -12.38 19.56 -28.31
CA GLU A 170 -12.07 19.48 -29.76
C GLU A 170 -12.36 18.12 -30.44
N LYS A 171 -12.46 17.00 -29.68
CA LYS A 171 -12.56 15.64 -30.26
C LYS A 171 -13.91 14.93 -30.07
N ASN A 172 -14.73 15.32 -29.11
CA ASN A 172 -16.01 14.64 -28.85
C ASN A 172 -17.16 15.07 -29.77
N ASP A 173 -16.92 16.01 -30.69
CA ASP A 173 -17.92 16.54 -31.64
C ASP A 173 -18.04 15.74 -32.95
N SER A 174 -17.23 14.68 -33.15
CA SER A 174 -17.42 13.79 -34.29
C SER A 174 -18.70 12.95 -34.06
N SER A 175 -19.65 13.03 -35.00
CA SER A 175 -20.99 12.43 -34.86
C SER A 175 -20.98 10.91 -34.68
N ASN A 176 -19.87 10.25 -35.02
CA ASN A 176 -19.68 8.80 -35.03
C ASN A 176 -18.70 8.27 -33.96
N SER A 177 -18.23 9.11 -33.03
CA SER A 177 -17.33 8.65 -31.96
C SER A 177 -18.07 7.85 -30.89
N ILE A 178 -17.53 6.68 -30.53
CA ILE A 178 -18.00 5.88 -29.39
C ILE A 178 -17.89 6.62 -28.05
N TRP A 179 -17.02 7.64 -27.97
CA TRP A 179 -16.79 8.44 -26.76
C TRP A 179 -17.80 9.57 -26.58
N LYS A 180 -18.62 9.88 -27.59
CA LYS A 180 -19.60 10.98 -27.60
C LYS A 180 -20.56 10.98 -26.40
N HIS A 181 -20.84 9.81 -25.85
CA HIS A 181 -21.76 9.60 -24.72
C HIS A 181 -21.06 9.56 -23.35
N CYS A 182 -19.80 9.97 -23.27
CA CYS A 182 -18.99 9.99 -22.06
C CYS A 182 -18.65 11.42 -21.62
N GLY A 183 -18.41 11.61 -20.32
CA GLY A 183 -17.86 12.84 -19.75
C GLY A 183 -16.33 12.97 -19.91
N TYR A 184 -15.70 12.09 -20.67
CA TYR A 184 -14.26 12.02 -20.91
C TYR A 184 -13.97 11.60 -22.36
N THR A 185 -12.74 11.85 -22.82
CA THR A 185 -12.28 11.48 -24.18
C THR A 185 -11.54 10.14 -24.18
N GLY A 186 -11.34 9.53 -25.36
CA GLY A 186 -10.49 8.34 -25.49
C GLY A 186 -9.06 8.55 -24.97
N GLU A 187 -8.52 9.76 -25.06
CA GLU A 187 -7.20 10.11 -24.52
C GLU A 187 -7.19 10.18 -22.98
N ASP A 188 -8.27 10.69 -22.37
CA ASP A 188 -8.43 10.64 -20.92
C ASP A 188 -8.52 9.20 -20.42
N TYR A 189 -9.27 8.36 -21.14
CA TYR A 189 -9.35 6.93 -20.84
C TYR A 189 -8.01 6.23 -21.00
N ARG A 190 -7.27 6.54 -22.07
CA ARG A 190 -5.93 6.01 -22.33
C ARG A 190 -4.96 6.38 -21.21
N ALA A 191 -5.02 7.61 -20.69
CA ALA A 191 -4.22 8.02 -19.55
C ALA A 191 -4.55 7.17 -18.31
N ILE A 192 -5.83 6.95 -18.00
CA ILE A 192 -6.27 6.10 -16.89
C ILE A 192 -5.83 4.65 -17.10
N ALA A 193 -6.05 4.10 -18.29
CA ALA A 193 -5.69 2.73 -18.65
C ALA A 193 -4.18 2.47 -18.53
N SER A 194 -3.36 3.48 -18.84
CA SER A 194 -1.90 3.40 -18.74
C SER A 194 -1.38 3.26 -17.30
N VAL A 195 -2.16 3.72 -16.31
CA VAL A 195 -1.79 3.68 -14.88
C VAL A 195 -2.63 2.70 -14.06
N LEU A 196 -3.73 2.20 -14.61
CA LEU A 196 -4.66 1.29 -13.93
C LEU A 196 -3.94 0.08 -13.27
N PRO A 197 -2.99 -0.62 -13.93
CA PRO A 197 -2.32 -1.75 -13.31
C PRO A 197 -1.38 -1.35 -12.17
N LEU A 198 -1.05 -0.07 -12.00
CA LEU A 198 -0.20 0.43 -10.89
C LEU A 198 -0.96 0.54 -9.56
N ILE A 199 -2.31 0.51 -9.59
CA ILE A 199 -3.13 0.69 -8.39
C ILE A 199 -2.76 -0.33 -7.32
N PHE A 200 -2.72 -1.62 -7.66
CA PHE A 200 -2.42 -2.68 -6.70
C PHE A 200 -1.00 -2.58 -6.10
N PRO A 201 0.10 -2.50 -6.88
CA PRO A 201 1.42 -2.39 -6.29
C PRO A 201 1.59 -1.11 -5.45
N VAL A 202 1.02 0.02 -5.90
CA VAL A 202 1.07 1.28 -5.11
C VAL A 202 0.28 1.13 -3.81
N MET A 203 -0.95 0.62 -3.85
CA MET A 203 -1.78 0.42 -2.66
C MET A 203 -1.14 -0.56 -1.68
N THR A 204 -0.53 -1.65 -2.16
CA THR A 204 0.18 -2.60 -1.30
C THR A 204 1.35 -1.92 -0.58
N LEU A 205 2.19 -1.18 -1.30
CA LEU A 205 3.33 -0.48 -0.68
C LEU A 205 2.86 0.63 0.25
N PHE A 206 1.76 1.32 -0.08
CA PHE A 206 1.15 2.35 0.74
C PHE A 206 0.63 1.79 2.07
N LEU A 207 -0.19 0.75 2.04
CA LEU A 207 -0.76 0.15 3.25
C LEU A 207 0.33 -0.44 4.15
N ASN A 208 1.29 -1.18 3.59
CA ASN A 208 2.40 -1.73 4.37
C ASN A 208 3.33 -0.63 4.91
N GLY A 209 3.58 0.42 4.11
CA GLY A 209 4.37 1.57 4.54
C GLY A 209 3.71 2.34 5.68
N LEU A 210 2.39 2.57 5.59
CA LEU A 210 1.59 3.17 6.65
C LEU A 210 1.69 2.37 7.95
N ILE A 211 1.48 1.05 7.89
CA ILE A 211 1.55 0.18 9.08
C ILE A 211 2.94 0.26 9.70
N ALA A 212 4.00 0.08 8.90
CA ALA A 212 5.36 0.12 9.39
C ALA A 212 5.71 1.48 10.05
N GLY A 213 5.32 2.59 9.42
CA GLY A 213 5.61 3.94 9.92
C GLY A 213 4.81 4.30 11.18
N THR A 214 3.53 3.93 11.23
CA THR A 214 2.68 4.16 12.41
C THR A 214 3.16 3.33 13.61
N ILE A 215 3.51 2.05 13.41
CA ILE A 215 4.03 1.21 14.49
C ILE A 215 5.38 1.74 14.98
N LEU A 216 6.28 2.15 14.08
CA LEU A 216 7.55 2.77 14.47
C LEU A 216 7.32 4.05 15.28
N ALA A 217 6.40 4.92 14.84
CA ALA A 217 6.04 6.13 15.56
C ALA A 217 5.50 5.82 16.95
N PHE A 218 4.64 4.82 17.06
CA PHE A 218 4.09 4.35 18.33
C PHE A 218 5.20 3.92 19.31
N PHE A 219 6.10 3.03 18.88
CA PHE A 219 7.20 2.58 19.74
C PHE A 219 8.08 3.75 20.17
N VAL A 220 8.54 4.58 19.23
CA VAL A 220 9.41 5.72 19.52
C VAL A 220 8.74 6.70 20.49
N PHE A 221 7.47 7.03 20.28
CA PHE A 221 6.74 7.94 21.15
C PHE A 221 6.61 7.39 22.59
N ASN A 222 6.29 6.10 22.75
CA ASN A 222 6.16 5.49 24.07
C ASN A 222 7.51 5.30 24.76
N GLY A 223 8.56 4.98 24.00
CA GLY A 223 9.92 4.99 24.50
C GLY A 223 10.31 6.36 25.05
N ILE A 224 10.01 7.44 24.32
CA ILE A 224 10.26 8.81 24.77
C ILE A 224 9.48 9.12 26.07
N LEU A 225 8.19 8.77 26.15
CA LEU A 225 7.40 8.99 27.38
C LEU A 225 7.99 8.25 28.58
N TRP A 226 8.33 6.97 28.41
CA TRP A 226 9.00 6.19 29.45
C TRP A 226 10.35 6.79 29.86
N GLY A 227 11.14 7.25 28.88
CA GLY A 227 12.40 7.93 29.12
C GLY A 227 12.23 9.21 29.94
N ILE A 228 11.22 10.03 29.60
CA ILE A 228 10.88 11.25 30.37
C ILE A 228 10.48 10.90 31.81
N GLN A 229 9.69 9.85 32.01
CA GLN A 229 9.25 9.44 33.35
C GLN A 229 10.41 8.91 34.21
N THR A 230 11.40 8.26 33.60
CA THR A 230 12.51 7.62 34.33
C THR A 230 13.69 8.54 34.58
N ALA A 231 14.02 9.45 33.65
CA ALA A 231 15.22 10.31 33.73
C ALA A 231 14.97 11.78 33.37
N GLY A 232 13.70 12.23 33.36
CA GLY A 232 13.33 13.59 32.97
C GLY A 232 13.66 13.89 31.50
N PHE A 233 13.84 15.15 31.13
CA PHE A 233 14.14 15.54 29.74
C PHE A 233 15.41 14.88 29.17
N ALA A 234 16.38 14.50 30.01
CA ALA A 234 17.58 13.78 29.59
C ALA A 234 17.26 12.34 29.12
N GLY A 235 16.14 11.77 29.56
CA GLY A 235 15.70 10.43 29.19
C GLY A 235 15.03 10.33 27.81
N ILE A 236 14.77 11.44 27.12
CA ILE A 236 14.13 11.44 25.78
C ILE A 236 14.94 10.61 24.78
N VAL A 237 16.25 10.86 24.71
CA VAL A 237 17.14 10.17 23.76
C VAL A 237 17.28 8.69 24.13
N LEU A 238 17.47 8.40 25.42
CA LEU A 238 17.57 7.02 25.93
C LEU A 238 16.29 6.21 25.66
N GLY A 239 15.13 6.84 25.85
CA GLY A 239 13.83 6.24 25.60
C GLY A 239 13.56 6.01 24.11
N ALA A 240 13.91 6.97 23.25
CA ALA A 240 13.80 6.84 21.80
C ALA A 240 14.71 5.72 21.25
N ASP A 241 15.98 5.69 21.69
CA ASP A 241 16.95 4.67 21.29
C ASP A 241 16.52 3.28 21.75
N PHE A 242 16.02 3.15 22.98
CA PHE A 242 15.42 1.92 23.49
C PHE A 242 14.29 1.42 22.60
N ALA A 243 13.32 2.29 22.31
CA ALA A 243 12.17 1.94 21.50
C ALA A 243 12.57 1.58 20.07
N PHE A 244 13.58 2.24 19.52
CA PHE A 244 14.12 1.90 18.21
C PHE A 244 14.75 0.51 18.23
N ILE A 245 15.65 0.22 19.19
CA ILE A 245 16.28 -1.10 19.33
C ILE A 245 15.24 -2.20 19.55
N TYR A 246 14.23 -1.94 20.40
CA TYR A 246 13.15 -2.89 20.68
C TYR A 246 12.26 -3.13 19.45
N TYR A 247 11.94 -2.08 18.68
CA TYR A 247 11.24 -2.20 17.40
C TYR A 247 12.03 -3.09 16.45
N PHE A 248 13.35 -2.86 16.29
CA PHE A 248 14.17 -3.73 15.46
C PHE A 248 14.25 -5.15 16.04
N ALA A 249 14.43 -5.36 17.34
CA ALA A 249 14.49 -6.72 17.90
C ALA A 249 13.18 -7.51 17.77
N SER A 250 12.04 -6.83 17.89
CA SER A 250 10.71 -7.45 17.96
C SER A 250 10.01 -7.51 16.61
N ILE A 251 10.33 -6.61 15.68
CA ILE A 251 9.67 -6.48 14.38
C ILE A 251 10.58 -6.89 13.22
N LEU A 252 11.88 -6.65 13.31
CA LEU A 252 12.82 -7.02 12.26
C LEU A 252 12.86 -8.53 11.95
N PRO A 253 12.72 -9.48 12.91
CA PRO A 253 12.82 -10.90 12.58
C PRO A 253 11.74 -11.40 11.60
N HIS A 254 10.51 -10.88 11.66
CA HIS A 254 9.48 -11.19 10.67
C HIS A 254 9.60 -10.27 9.43
N GLY A 255 9.86 -8.97 9.65
CA GLY A 255 10.04 -8.00 8.57
C GLY A 255 11.18 -8.29 7.60
N ILE A 256 12.28 -8.93 8.04
CA ILE A 256 13.43 -9.30 7.19
C ILE A 256 13.02 -10.23 6.06
N ILE A 257 12.00 -11.07 6.23
CA ILE A 257 11.62 -12.08 5.25
C ILE A 257 10.33 -11.70 4.52
N GLU A 258 9.40 -11.04 5.21
CA GLU A 258 8.15 -10.58 4.61
C GLU A 258 8.36 -9.39 3.66
N LEU A 259 9.21 -8.42 4.03
CA LEU A 259 9.47 -7.26 3.18
C LEU A 259 10.09 -7.64 1.83
N PRO A 260 11.09 -8.54 1.73
CA PRO A 260 11.54 -9.05 0.44
C PRO A 260 10.44 -9.71 -0.38
N ALA A 261 9.55 -10.49 0.24
CA ALA A 261 8.45 -11.12 -0.46
C ALA A 261 7.46 -10.08 -1.04
N ILE A 262 7.14 -9.05 -0.26
CA ILE A 262 6.32 -7.91 -0.70
C ILE A 262 7.02 -7.11 -1.80
N PHE A 263 8.31 -6.82 -1.66
CA PHE A 263 9.08 -6.09 -2.67
C PHE A 263 9.17 -6.86 -3.98
N ILE A 264 9.37 -8.17 -3.92
CA ILE A 264 9.38 -9.04 -5.10
C ILE A 264 8.00 -9.04 -5.77
N ALA A 265 6.93 -9.27 -5.01
CA ALA A 265 5.55 -9.28 -5.52
C ALA A 265 5.17 -7.95 -6.20
N THR A 266 5.43 -6.83 -5.52
CA THR A 266 5.17 -5.48 -6.04
C THR A 266 6.05 -5.16 -7.24
N SER A 267 7.30 -5.64 -7.30
CA SER A 267 8.19 -5.44 -8.45
C SER A 267 7.71 -6.20 -9.69
N ILE A 268 7.15 -7.40 -9.53
CA ILE A 268 6.57 -8.16 -10.65
C ILE A 268 5.33 -7.44 -11.17
N ALA A 269 4.43 -7.05 -10.26
CA ALA A 269 3.24 -6.27 -10.59
C ALA A 269 3.63 -4.99 -11.33
N TYR A 270 4.58 -4.22 -10.80
CA TYR A 270 5.10 -3.00 -11.44
C TYR A 270 5.73 -3.28 -12.82
N ARG A 271 6.49 -4.37 -12.96
CA ARG A 271 7.07 -4.77 -14.25
C ARG A 271 5.98 -5.06 -15.29
N PHE A 272 4.92 -5.76 -14.88
CA PHE A 272 3.74 -5.97 -15.71
C PHE A 272 3.05 -4.65 -16.05
N SER A 273 2.79 -3.78 -15.06
CA SER A 273 2.15 -2.48 -15.26
C SER A 273 2.91 -1.63 -16.28
N ARG A 274 4.24 -1.65 -16.24
CA ARG A 274 5.09 -0.97 -17.21
C ARG A 274 4.95 -1.53 -18.62
N ILE A 275 4.95 -2.85 -18.78
CA ILE A 275 4.80 -3.49 -20.09
C ILE A 275 3.43 -3.14 -20.68
N HIS A 276 2.38 -3.31 -19.88
CA HIS A 276 1.02 -2.98 -20.24
C HIS A 276 0.89 -1.51 -20.64
N SER A 277 1.45 -0.61 -19.84
CA SER A 277 1.43 0.82 -20.12
C SER A 277 2.22 1.18 -21.38
N GLU A 278 3.44 0.66 -21.54
CA GLU A 278 4.25 0.89 -22.74
C GLU A 278 3.53 0.41 -24.01
N GLU A 279 2.73 -0.65 -23.93
CA GLU A 279 1.89 -1.12 -25.05
C GLU A 279 0.78 -0.11 -25.39
N ILE A 280 0.05 0.40 -24.38
CA ILE A 280 -1.00 1.41 -24.58
C ILE A 280 -0.43 2.68 -25.21
N ILE A 281 0.74 3.11 -24.72
CA ILE A 281 1.37 4.35 -25.15
C ILE A 281 1.95 4.22 -26.55
N LYS A 282 2.81 3.22 -26.79
CA LYS A 282 3.47 3.06 -28.10
C LYS A 282 2.53 2.53 -29.17
N GLY A 283 1.59 1.67 -28.78
CA GLY A 283 0.57 1.11 -29.65
C GLY A 283 -0.58 2.07 -29.97
N ARG A 284 -0.64 3.23 -29.32
CA ARG A 284 -1.74 4.21 -29.46
C ARG A 284 -3.12 3.59 -29.26
N LEU A 285 -3.20 2.68 -28.30
CA LEU A 285 -4.45 1.98 -27.97
C LEU A 285 -5.44 2.96 -27.33
N PHE A 286 -6.73 2.71 -27.55
CA PHE A 286 -7.86 3.51 -27.07
C PHE A 286 -7.97 4.92 -27.67
N GLU A 287 -7.17 5.25 -28.70
CA GLU A 287 -7.36 6.47 -29.51
C GLU A 287 -8.52 6.34 -30.51
N ALA A 288 -8.96 5.11 -30.80
CA ALA A 288 -9.93 4.85 -31.84
C ALA A 288 -11.34 5.38 -31.50
N GLU A 289 -12.03 5.87 -32.52
CA GLU A 289 -13.41 6.37 -32.41
C GLU A 289 -14.46 5.29 -32.72
N LYS A 290 -14.05 4.16 -33.31
CA LYS A 290 -14.94 3.06 -33.73
C LYS A 290 -14.92 1.90 -32.74
N GLU A 291 -16.08 1.25 -32.61
CA GLU A 291 -16.26 0.08 -31.74
C GLU A 291 -15.32 -1.09 -32.10
N GLU A 292 -15.17 -1.39 -33.39
CA GLU A 292 -14.38 -2.54 -33.88
C GLU A 292 -12.90 -2.42 -33.53
N ASP A 293 -12.34 -1.22 -33.72
CA ASP A 293 -10.95 -0.91 -33.40
C ASP A 293 -10.71 -0.98 -31.88
N LEU A 294 -11.64 -0.44 -31.08
CA LEU A 294 -11.56 -0.47 -29.62
C LEU A 294 -11.65 -1.91 -29.06
N LYS A 295 -12.42 -2.78 -29.72
CA LYS A 295 -12.50 -4.20 -29.37
C LYS A 295 -11.18 -4.93 -29.62
N GLU A 296 -10.47 -4.56 -30.69
CA GLU A 296 -9.16 -5.12 -31.00
C GLU A 296 -8.08 -4.63 -30.02
N ASP A 297 -8.13 -3.35 -29.63
CA ASP A 297 -7.27 -2.80 -28.57
C ASP A 297 -7.42 -3.57 -27.25
N ILE A 298 -8.66 -3.88 -26.87
CA ILE A 298 -8.95 -4.66 -25.65
C ILE A 298 -8.40 -6.07 -25.76
N ARG A 299 -8.58 -6.76 -26.90
CA ARG A 299 -8.02 -8.10 -27.11
C ARG A 299 -6.51 -8.12 -26.96
N ARG A 300 -5.82 -7.15 -27.56
CA ARG A 300 -4.37 -7.02 -27.47
C ARG A 300 -3.91 -6.88 -26.01
N ILE A 301 -4.63 -6.11 -25.21
CA ILE A 301 -4.37 -5.97 -23.77
C ILE A 301 -4.68 -7.26 -23.01
N GLU A 302 -5.81 -7.91 -23.29
CA GLU A 302 -6.19 -9.18 -22.67
C GLU A 302 -5.19 -10.30 -22.99
N ASP A 303 -4.58 -10.30 -24.18
CA ASP A 303 -3.55 -11.25 -24.57
C ASP A 303 -2.26 -11.04 -23.76
N ILE A 304 -1.83 -9.79 -23.55
CA ILE A 304 -0.68 -9.47 -22.69
C ILE A 304 -0.95 -9.90 -21.24
N THR A 305 -2.15 -9.61 -20.74
CA THR A 305 -2.57 -10.04 -19.40
C THR A 305 -2.62 -11.56 -19.30
N GLY A 306 -3.15 -12.25 -20.31
CA GLY A 306 -3.20 -13.71 -20.38
C GLY A 306 -1.79 -14.32 -20.37
N ALA A 307 -0.86 -13.76 -21.16
CA ALA A 307 0.53 -14.18 -21.19
C ALA A 307 1.23 -13.96 -19.85
N TYR A 308 0.96 -12.84 -19.17
CA TYR A 308 1.49 -12.56 -17.84
C TYR A 308 0.99 -13.56 -16.79
N LEU A 309 -0.33 -13.76 -16.70
CA LEU A 309 -0.96 -14.63 -15.71
C LEU A 309 -0.57 -16.11 -15.89
N ARG A 310 -0.34 -16.54 -17.14
CA ARG A 310 0.12 -17.91 -17.46
C ARG A 310 1.65 -18.05 -17.44
N SER A 311 2.39 -16.98 -17.16
CA SER A 311 3.85 -17.01 -17.25
C SER A 311 4.44 -17.94 -16.18
N ARG A 312 5.33 -18.85 -16.62
CA ARG A 312 6.09 -19.72 -15.70
C ARG A 312 6.93 -18.92 -14.71
N TYR A 313 7.32 -17.70 -15.07
CA TYR A 313 8.09 -16.81 -14.20
C TYR A 313 7.27 -16.33 -13.00
N LEU A 314 6.02 -15.89 -13.23
CA LEU A 314 5.10 -15.50 -12.17
C LEU A 314 4.84 -16.68 -11.20
N LEU A 315 4.56 -17.86 -11.74
CA LEU A 315 4.35 -19.07 -10.95
C LEU A 315 5.59 -19.43 -10.10
N LYS A 316 6.79 -19.39 -10.69
CA LYS A 316 8.04 -19.66 -9.96
C LYS A 316 8.25 -18.70 -8.80
N ILE A 317 8.00 -17.41 -9.01
CA ILE A 317 8.16 -16.44 -7.94
C ILE A 317 7.10 -16.61 -6.86
N PHE A 318 5.85 -16.92 -7.22
CA PHE A 318 4.84 -17.25 -6.23
C PHE A 318 5.25 -18.43 -5.37
N SER A 319 5.78 -19.51 -5.95
CA SER A 319 6.27 -20.65 -5.17
C SER A 319 7.38 -20.24 -4.20
N ILE A 320 8.33 -19.41 -4.64
CA ILE A 320 9.40 -18.90 -3.77
C ILE A 320 8.83 -17.99 -2.66
N ALA A 321 7.91 -17.10 -3.00
CA ALA A 321 7.27 -16.19 -2.05
C ALA A 321 6.47 -16.94 -0.98
N ILE A 322 5.72 -17.98 -1.36
CA ILE A 322 4.99 -18.85 -0.43
C ILE A 322 5.96 -19.51 0.54
N ILE A 323 7.08 -20.06 0.06
CA ILE A 323 8.11 -20.66 0.92
C ILE A 323 8.69 -19.62 1.87
N MET A 324 9.05 -18.43 1.37
CA MET A 324 9.56 -17.34 2.22
C MET A 324 8.56 -16.92 3.29
N LEU A 325 7.28 -16.74 2.94
CA LEU A 325 6.24 -16.39 3.90
C LEU A 325 5.98 -17.50 4.94
N HIS A 326 6.14 -18.77 4.56
CA HIS A 326 6.03 -19.86 5.52
C HIS A 326 7.17 -19.82 6.55
N VAL A 327 8.39 -19.54 6.08
CA VAL A 327 9.56 -19.34 6.95
C VAL A 327 9.39 -18.10 7.83
N ALA A 328 8.84 -17.01 7.29
CA ALA A 328 8.54 -15.80 8.05
C ALA A 328 7.55 -16.07 9.18
N ALA A 329 6.42 -16.72 8.89
CA ALA A 329 5.41 -17.07 9.89
C ALA A 329 5.97 -18.01 10.98
N TYR A 330 6.88 -18.92 10.61
CA TYR A 330 7.57 -19.75 11.60
C TYR A 330 8.47 -18.92 12.52
N ILE A 331 9.27 -18.00 11.97
CA ILE A 331 10.14 -17.11 12.74
C ILE A 331 9.31 -16.21 13.65
N GLU A 332 8.24 -15.63 13.15
CA GLU A 332 7.35 -14.74 13.90
C GLU A 332 6.82 -15.38 15.17
N ILE A 333 6.48 -16.68 15.12
CA ILE A 333 5.81 -17.35 16.24
C ILE A 333 6.77 -18.09 17.16
N ARG A 334 7.88 -18.61 16.61
CA ARG A 334 8.80 -19.45 17.38
C ARG A 334 10.05 -18.72 17.84
N LEU A 335 10.53 -17.75 17.07
CA LEU A 335 11.81 -17.07 17.28
C LEU A 335 11.62 -15.64 17.80
N THR A 336 10.73 -14.85 17.20
CA THR A 336 10.52 -13.44 17.59
C THR A 336 10.18 -13.27 19.07
N PRO A 337 9.29 -14.07 19.70
CA PRO A 337 8.99 -13.90 21.13
C PRO A 337 10.19 -14.19 22.03
N LYS A 338 11.05 -15.14 21.63
CA LYS A 338 12.28 -15.47 22.37
C LYS A 338 13.31 -14.35 22.28
N ILE A 339 13.50 -13.79 21.07
CA ILE A 339 14.42 -12.68 20.83
C ILE A 339 13.95 -11.43 21.59
N ALA A 340 12.66 -11.11 21.53
CA ALA A 340 12.07 -10.01 22.29
C ALA A 340 12.29 -10.20 23.80
N GLY A 341 12.07 -11.41 24.32
CA GLY A 341 12.36 -11.76 25.71
C GLY A 341 13.82 -11.49 26.11
N TYR A 342 14.79 -11.96 25.31
CA TYR A 342 16.21 -11.70 25.58
C TYR A 342 16.58 -10.22 25.59
N VAL A 343 15.97 -9.41 24.71
CA VAL A 343 16.22 -7.96 24.68
C VAL A 343 15.62 -7.27 25.90
N ILE A 344 14.41 -7.66 26.33
CA ILE A 344 13.80 -7.16 27.58
C ILE A 344 14.70 -7.50 28.78
N ASP A 345 15.16 -8.75 28.87
CA ASP A 345 16.02 -9.22 29.98
C ASP A 345 17.37 -8.48 30.02
N LEU A 346 18.01 -8.32 28.85
CA LEU A 346 19.27 -7.59 28.73
C LEU A 346 19.11 -6.11 29.12
N MET A 347 17.98 -5.50 28.75
CA MET A 347 17.70 -4.10 29.05
C MET A 347 17.35 -3.90 30.52
N GLY A 348 16.61 -4.84 31.13
CA GLY A 348 16.37 -4.85 32.58
C GLY A 348 17.67 -4.90 33.40
N LEU A 349 18.64 -5.69 32.94
CA LEU A 349 19.98 -5.76 33.53
C LEU A 349 20.81 -4.49 33.35
N LEU A 350 20.65 -3.78 32.23
CA LEU A 350 21.34 -2.51 31.97
C LEU A 350 20.78 -1.38 32.82
N ILE A 351 19.45 -1.29 32.94
CA ILE A 351 18.76 -0.30 33.78
C ILE A 351 19.09 -0.51 35.26
N SER A 352 19.16 -1.76 35.72
CA SER A 352 19.53 -2.05 37.12
C SER A 352 20.99 -1.68 37.45
N ARG A 353 21.85 -1.52 36.44
CA ARG A 353 23.27 -1.15 36.61
C ARG A 353 23.54 0.35 36.49
N THR A 354 22.67 1.12 35.84
CA THR A 354 22.78 2.58 35.74
C THR A 354 22.05 3.33 36.86
N LEU A 355 21.16 2.65 37.60
CA LEU A 355 20.45 3.19 38.78
C LEU A 355 21.16 2.90 40.12
N ILE A 356 22.35 2.29 40.08
CA ILE A 356 23.31 2.18 41.20
C ILE A 356 24.47 3.12 40.89
#